data_AF-A0A512BL02-F1
#
_entry.id   AF-A0A512BL02-F1
#
_cell.length_a   1.000
_cell.length_b   1.000
_cell.length_c   1.000
_cell.angle_alpha   90.00
_cell.angle_beta   90.00
_cell.angle_gamma   90.00
#
_symmetry.space_group_name_H-M   'P 1'
#
loop_
_entity.id
_entity.type
_entity.pdbx_description
1 polymer ?
#
loop_
_entity_poly.entity_id
_entity_poly.type
_entity_poly.pdbx_seq_one_letter_code
_entity_poly.pdbx_strand_id
1 'polypeptide(L)'
;MTLIDPRTMANAVRFLSIDAIERVGEGHPGTPLGAADTMTALFTRHLKFNPQDPLWFDRDRFVQSSGHGSMLLYSLLHLSGYEKITIDEIKRFRELGSRCEGHPELDPTCGIEITTGPLGQGIANARVWRLPRLSWASGSDGISPITTPIPSLGMVASRKAWGRRSYRWPDTCALESSFPSGTTTG
;
A
#
# COMPACT_ATOMS: atom_id res chain seq x y z
N MET A 1 -15.69 9.80 18.69
CA MET A 1 -14.83 9.12 17.70
C MET A 1 -14.40 7.80 18.29
N THR A 2 -14.98 6.70 17.81
CA THR A 2 -14.57 5.34 18.18
C THR A 2 -13.29 5.04 17.43
N LEU A 3 -12.16 4.93 18.14
CA LEU A 3 -10.91 4.50 17.54
C LEU A 3 -11.09 3.06 17.05
N ILE A 4 -10.95 2.83 15.74
CA ILE A 4 -11.01 1.48 15.17
C ILE A 4 -9.82 0.70 15.74
N ASP A 5 -10.10 -0.50 16.27
CA ASP A 5 -9.08 -1.36 16.85
C ASP A 5 -8.05 -1.76 15.77
N PRO A 6 -6.73 -1.61 16.04
CA PRO A 6 -5.68 -2.00 15.10
C PRO A 6 -5.73 -3.46 14.68
N ARG A 7 -6.26 -4.38 15.51
CA ARG A 7 -6.40 -5.78 15.10
C ARG A 7 -7.52 -5.93 14.08
N THR A 8 -8.60 -5.18 14.21
CA THR A 8 -9.65 -5.13 13.17
C THR A 8 -9.10 -4.65 11.84
N MET A 9 -8.29 -3.59 11.82
CA MET A 9 -7.64 -3.11 10.60
C MET A 9 -6.69 -4.15 9.99
N ALA A 10 -5.85 -4.78 10.82
CA ALA A 10 -4.96 -5.83 10.35
C ALA A 10 -5.72 -7.06 9.83
N ASN A 11 -6.82 -7.43 10.49
CA ASN A 11 -7.68 -8.52 10.04
C ASN A 11 -8.39 -8.18 8.73
N ALA A 12 -8.81 -6.94 8.51
CA ALA A 12 -9.34 -6.50 7.23
C ALA A 12 -8.32 -6.72 6.10
N VAL A 13 -7.05 -6.37 6.32
CA VAL A 13 -5.97 -6.65 5.35
C VAL A 13 -5.82 -8.15 5.09
N ARG A 14 -5.86 -8.98 6.15
CA ARG A 14 -5.75 -10.45 6.04
C ARG A 14 -6.88 -11.04 5.21
N PHE A 15 -8.13 -10.79 5.61
CA PHE A 15 -9.29 -11.39 4.96
C PHE A 15 -9.46 -10.90 3.53
N LEU A 16 -9.27 -9.61 3.28
CA LEU A 16 -9.32 -9.07 1.92
C LEU A 16 -8.27 -9.72 0.99
N SER A 17 -7.07 -9.98 1.51
CA SER A 17 -6.03 -10.68 0.76
C SER A 17 -6.35 -12.16 0.53
N ILE A 18 -6.84 -12.86 1.55
CA ILE A 18 -7.18 -14.29 1.46
C ILE A 18 -8.34 -14.49 0.48
N ASP A 19 -9.42 -13.73 0.60
CA ASP A 19 -10.61 -13.90 -0.25
C ASP A 19 -10.28 -13.73 -1.75
N ALA A 20 -9.42 -12.78 -2.08
CA ALA A 20 -8.96 -12.57 -3.47
C ALA A 20 -8.05 -13.71 -3.96
N ILE A 21 -7.16 -14.22 -3.10
CA ILE A 21 -6.25 -15.33 -3.44
C ILE A 21 -7.04 -16.62 -3.63
N GLU A 22 -7.96 -16.93 -2.71
CA GLU A 22 -8.81 -18.13 -2.75
C GLU A 22 -9.69 -18.13 -4.00
N ARG A 23 -10.23 -16.97 -4.42
CA ARG A 23 -11.01 -16.85 -5.66
C ARG A 23 -10.24 -17.29 -6.89
N VAL A 24 -8.95 -16.93 -6.99
CA VAL A 24 -8.11 -17.25 -8.16
C VAL A 24 -7.50 -18.65 -8.02
N GLY A 25 -7.41 -19.18 -6.80
CA GLY A 25 -6.77 -20.46 -6.49
C GLY A 25 -5.23 -20.41 -6.53
N GLU A 26 -4.65 -19.23 -6.72
CA GLU A 26 -3.20 -19.03 -6.80
C GLU A 26 -2.79 -17.69 -6.17
N GLY A 27 -1.72 -17.70 -5.37
CA GLY A 27 -1.17 -16.49 -4.74
C GLY A 27 -0.27 -16.81 -3.56
N HIS A 28 0.13 -15.76 -2.82
CA HIS A 28 1.04 -15.89 -1.66
C HIS A 28 0.37 -15.38 -0.39
N PRO A 29 -0.50 -16.17 0.27
CA PRO A 29 -1.27 -15.72 1.44
C PRO A 29 -0.41 -15.51 2.69
N GLY A 30 0.76 -16.17 2.77
CA GLY A 30 1.66 -16.03 3.91
C GLY A 30 2.16 -14.60 4.14
N THR A 31 2.45 -13.85 3.07
CA THR A 31 2.94 -12.48 3.19
C THR A 31 1.88 -11.53 3.78
N PRO A 32 0.64 -11.46 3.25
CA PRO A 32 -0.43 -10.69 3.88
C PRO A 32 -0.72 -11.11 5.33
N LEU A 33 -0.77 -12.41 5.61
CA LEU A 33 -1.05 -12.93 6.94
C LEU A 33 -0.03 -12.51 8.00
N GLY A 34 1.27 -12.63 7.66
CA GLY A 34 2.37 -12.33 8.56
C GLY A 34 2.70 -10.84 8.68
N ALA A 35 2.46 -10.05 7.63
CA ALA A 35 2.85 -8.65 7.60
C ALA A 35 1.73 -7.67 8.00
N ALA A 36 0.47 -8.11 8.06
CA ALA A 36 -0.69 -7.23 8.25
C ALA A 36 -0.57 -6.30 9.47
N ASP A 37 -0.13 -6.79 10.63
CA ASP A 37 -0.01 -5.95 11.84
C ASP A 37 1.06 -4.86 11.66
N THR A 38 2.22 -5.24 11.13
CA THR A 38 3.34 -4.32 10.85
C THR A 38 2.94 -3.28 9.80
N MET A 39 2.27 -3.70 8.73
CA MET A 39 1.82 -2.80 7.68
C MET A 39 0.71 -1.87 8.15
N THR A 40 -0.21 -2.37 8.98
CA THR A 40 -1.24 -1.53 9.61
C THR A 40 -0.59 -0.44 10.45
N ALA A 41 0.38 -0.79 11.31
CA ALA A 41 1.12 0.21 12.09
C ALA A 41 1.88 1.21 11.19
N LEU A 42 2.54 0.73 10.14
CA LEU A 42 3.29 1.55 9.19
C LEU A 42 2.40 2.58 8.48
N PHE A 43 1.31 2.13 7.86
CA PHE A 43 0.39 2.96 7.09
C PHE A 43 -0.46 3.90 7.95
N THR A 44 -0.79 3.52 9.18
CA THR A 44 -1.64 4.36 10.05
C THR A 44 -0.85 5.36 10.89
N ARG A 45 0.43 5.07 11.24
CA ARG A 45 1.19 5.87 12.21
C ARG A 45 2.45 6.53 11.66
N HIS A 46 3.03 5.99 10.60
CA HIS A 46 4.40 6.37 10.20
C HIS A 46 4.49 6.97 8.80
N LEU A 47 3.73 6.45 7.84
CA LEU A 47 3.76 6.94 6.46
C LEU A 47 3.02 8.27 6.31
N LYS A 48 3.64 9.19 5.57
CA LYS A 48 3.06 10.43 5.08
C LYS A 48 2.68 10.24 3.61
N PHE A 49 1.39 10.10 3.31
CA PHE A 49 0.91 9.93 1.94
C PHE A 49 -0.51 10.47 1.82
N ASN A 50 -0.92 10.88 0.62
CA ASN A 50 -2.30 11.31 0.37
C ASN A 50 -2.93 10.40 -0.69
N PRO A 51 -3.90 9.54 -0.35
CA PRO A 51 -4.59 8.67 -1.31
C PRO A 51 -5.33 9.45 -2.41
N GLN A 52 -5.77 10.68 -2.11
CA GLN A 52 -6.47 11.57 -3.04
C GLN A 52 -5.51 12.36 -3.94
N ASP A 53 -4.22 12.40 -3.57
CA ASP A 53 -3.14 12.90 -4.43
C ASP A 53 -1.97 11.90 -4.44
N PRO A 54 -2.14 10.75 -5.15
CA PRO A 54 -1.09 9.75 -5.29
C PRO A 54 0.17 10.26 -5.97
N LEU A 55 0.15 11.46 -6.57
CA LEU A 55 1.30 12.05 -7.25
C LEU A 55 2.00 13.11 -6.40
N TRP A 56 1.50 13.40 -5.20
CA TRP A 56 2.08 14.36 -4.27
C TRP A 56 3.59 14.16 -4.11
N PHE A 57 4.35 15.20 -4.45
CA PHE A 57 5.81 15.13 -4.58
C PHE A 57 6.53 14.74 -3.29
N ASP A 58 6.01 15.15 -2.14
CA ASP A 58 6.64 15.00 -0.83
C ASP A 58 6.02 13.87 0.02
N ARG A 59 5.37 12.91 -0.64
CA ARG A 59 4.87 11.69 0.01
C ARG A 59 6.01 10.71 0.27
N ASP A 60 5.86 9.95 1.35
CA ASP A 60 6.66 8.76 1.61
C ASP A 60 6.40 7.71 0.51
N ARG A 61 7.47 7.09 0.05
CA ARG A 61 7.48 6.04 -0.97
C ARG A 61 7.52 4.69 -0.27
N PHE A 62 6.52 3.85 -0.48
CA PHE A 62 6.55 2.44 -0.04
C PHE A 62 6.87 1.53 -1.22
N VAL A 63 7.83 0.61 -1.02
CA VAL A 63 8.23 -0.38 -2.02
C VAL A 63 8.17 -1.76 -1.40
N GLN A 64 7.29 -2.61 -1.93
CA GLN A 64 7.23 -4.02 -1.57
C GLN A 64 8.20 -4.82 -2.44
N SER A 65 9.41 -5.10 -1.93
CA SER A 65 10.42 -5.86 -2.69
C SER A 65 10.06 -7.34 -2.82
N SER A 66 9.31 -7.90 -1.88
CA SER A 66 8.66 -9.22 -1.97
C SER A 66 7.39 -9.13 -2.82
N GLY A 67 7.58 -8.85 -4.13
CA GLY A 67 6.46 -8.58 -5.05
C GLY A 67 5.45 -9.73 -5.17
N HIS A 68 5.86 -10.96 -4.86
CA HIS A 68 4.98 -12.13 -4.89
C HIS A 68 3.78 -12.01 -3.93
N GLY A 69 3.91 -11.23 -2.85
CA GLY A 69 2.85 -10.92 -1.90
C GLY A 69 1.99 -9.72 -2.28
N SER A 70 1.82 -9.43 -3.57
CA SER A 70 1.17 -8.22 -4.13
C SER A 70 -0.18 -7.88 -3.52
N MET A 71 -0.99 -8.88 -3.14
CA MET A 71 -2.29 -8.66 -2.48
C MET A 71 -2.21 -7.88 -1.18
N LEU A 72 -1.09 -7.95 -0.45
CA LEU A 72 -0.87 -7.11 0.73
C LEU A 72 -0.88 -5.63 0.35
N LEU A 73 -0.12 -5.25 -0.69
CA LEU A 73 -0.07 -3.88 -1.18
C LEU A 73 -1.44 -3.42 -1.66
N TYR A 74 -2.13 -4.22 -2.49
CA TYR A 74 -3.45 -3.83 -3.00
C TYR A 74 -4.48 -3.66 -1.89
N SER A 75 -4.48 -4.54 -0.89
CA SER A 75 -5.36 -4.41 0.28
C SER A 75 -5.09 -3.12 1.04
N LEU A 76 -3.82 -2.74 1.24
CA LEU A 76 -3.45 -1.50 1.91
C LEU A 76 -3.85 -0.27 1.09
N LEU A 77 -3.63 -0.28 -0.23
CA LEU A 77 -4.01 0.81 -1.13
C LEU A 77 -5.54 0.99 -1.16
N HIS A 78 -6.29 -0.10 -1.25
CA HIS A 78 -7.75 -0.06 -1.19
C HIS A 78 -8.25 0.51 0.14
N LEU A 79 -7.82 -0.08 1.26
CA LEU A 79 -8.28 0.32 2.59
C LEU A 79 -7.85 1.75 2.95
N SER A 80 -6.74 2.22 2.39
CA SER A 80 -6.30 3.61 2.58
C SER A 80 -7.01 4.61 1.68
N GLY A 81 -7.83 4.15 0.72
CA GLY A 81 -8.69 5.00 -0.09
C GLY A 81 -8.07 5.50 -1.39
N TYR A 82 -7.13 4.74 -2.00
CA TYR A 82 -6.67 5.03 -3.36
C TYR A 82 -7.81 4.73 -4.35
N GLU A 83 -8.27 5.77 -5.05
CA GLU A 83 -9.45 5.73 -5.93
C GLU A 83 -9.38 4.63 -6.99
N LYS A 84 -8.18 4.37 -7.53
CA LYS A 84 -7.97 3.41 -8.62
C LYS A 84 -7.86 1.96 -8.17
N ILE A 85 -7.73 1.69 -6.87
CA ILE A 85 -7.70 0.34 -6.32
C ILE A 85 -9.03 0.10 -5.61
N THR A 86 -10.04 -0.17 -6.43
CA THR A 86 -11.41 -0.43 -5.95
C THR A 86 -11.54 -1.87 -5.44
N ILE A 87 -12.65 -2.16 -4.77
CA ILE A 87 -12.97 -3.53 -4.38
C ILE A 87 -13.14 -4.45 -5.59
N ASP A 88 -13.58 -3.91 -6.73
CA ASP A 88 -13.75 -4.70 -7.95
C ASP A 88 -12.41 -5.02 -8.62
N GLU A 89 -11.42 -4.12 -8.55
CA GLU A 89 -10.04 -4.44 -8.96
C GLU A 89 -9.45 -5.56 -8.10
N ILE A 90 -9.70 -5.54 -6.78
CA ILE A 90 -9.28 -6.63 -5.88
C ILE A 90 -9.93 -7.97 -6.24
N LYS A 91 -11.24 -7.97 -6.54
CA LYS A 91 -11.93 -9.19 -7.01
C LYS A 91 -11.35 -9.71 -8.32
N ARG A 92 -10.81 -8.81 -9.15
CA ARG A 92 -10.15 -9.14 -10.42
C ARG A 92 -8.65 -9.40 -10.26
N PHE A 93 -8.19 -9.77 -9.06
CA PHE A 93 -6.79 -10.11 -8.83
C PHE A 93 -6.31 -11.16 -9.86
N ARG A 94 -5.14 -10.92 -10.48
CA ARG A 94 -4.53 -11.77 -11.52
C ARG A 94 -5.37 -11.98 -12.80
N GLU A 95 -6.45 -11.24 -12.98
CA GLU A 95 -7.18 -11.23 -14.25
C GLU A 95 -6.50 -10.28 -15.25
N LEU A 96 -6.52 -10.63 -16.54
CA LEU A 96 -5.94 -9.79 -17.59
C LEU A 96 -6.64 -8.42 -17.63
N GLY A 97 -5.83 -7.35 -17.63
CA GLY A 97 -6.33 -5.97 -17.64
C GLY A 97 -6.88 -5.49 -16.30
N SER A 98 -6.66 -6.23 -15.22
CA SER A 98 -6.81 -5.75 -13.84
C SER A 98 -5.58 -4.94 -13.42
N ARG A 99 -5.77 -3.96 -12.53
CA ARG A 99 -4.69 -3.23 -11.86
C ARG A 99 -4.09 -4.04 -10.71
N CYS A 100 -4.81 -5.06 -10.23
CA CYS A 100 -4.35 -5.97 -9.19
C CYS A 100 -3.66 -7.19 -9.82
N GLU A 101 -2.46 -6.98 -10.35
CA GLU A 101 -1.70 -8.02 -11.03
C GLU A 101 -0.95 -8.96 -10.08
N GLY A 102 -0.48 -10.10 -10.57
CA GLY A 102 0.22 -11.10 -9.76
C GLY A 102 1.46 -10.56 -9.04
N HIS A 103 2.11 -9.55 -9.62
CA HIS A 103 3.16 -8.73 -9.00
C HIS A 103 2.80 -7.25 -9.17
N PRO A 104 3.25 -6.34 -8.27
CA PRO A 104 2.98 -4.92 -8.45
C PRO A 104 3.69 -4.41 -9.70
N GLU A 105 2.96 -3.68 -10.55
CA GLU A 105 3.50 -2.99 -11.71
C GLU A 105 3.50 -1.48 -11.51
N LEU A 106 4.50 -0.79 -12.06
CA LEU A 106 4.68 0.66 -11.94
C LEU A 106 3.42 1.41 -12.41
N ASP A 107 2.66 1.92 -11.44
CA ASP A 107 1.60 2.89 -11.65
C ASP A 107 1.53 3.84 -10.44
N PRO A 108 2.25 4.98 -10.48
CA PRO A 108 2.24 5.96 -9.40
C PRO A 108 0.87 6.57 -9.14
N THR A 109 -0.05 6.52 -10.11
CA THR A 109 -1.42 7.02 -9.93
C THR A 109 -2.29 6.06 -9.11
N CYS A 110 -1.89 4.80 -9.00
CA CYS A 110 -2.45 3.80 -8.08
C CYS A 110 -1.72 3.74 -6.74
N GLY A 111 -0.63 4.48 -6.56
CA GLY A 111 0.26 4.36 -5.40
C GLY A 111 1.31 3.23 -5.53
N ILE A 112 1.45 2.63 -6.72
CA ILE A 112 2.47 1.61 -6.98
C ILE A 112 3.72 2.30 -7.53
N GLU A 113 4.72 2.47 -6.67
CA GLU A 113 5.89 3.29 -6.98
C GLU A 113 6.89 2.61 -7.92
N ILE A 114 6.88 1.27 -7.98
CA ILE A 114 7.76 0.52 -8.88
C ILE A 114 7.27 -0.90 -9.13
N THR A 115 7.57 -1.42 -10.32
CA THR A 115 7.44 -2.85 -10.62
C THR A 115 8.41 -3.68 -9.78
N THR A 116 7.88 -4.69 -9.08
CA THR A 116 8.67 -5.68 -8.35
C THR A 116 8.25 -7.09 -8.74
N GLY A 117 8.98 -8.11 -8.27
CA GLY A 117 8.74 -9.51 -8.61
C GLY A 117 10.04 -10.30 -8.55
N PRO A 118 11.06 -9.92 -9.34
CA PRO A 118 12.43 -10.38 -9.16
C PRO A 118 12.93 -10.00 -7.76
N LEU A 119 13.30 -11.01 -6.97
CA LEU A 119 13.76 -10.80 -5.59
C LEU A 119 14.98 -9.87 -5.56
N GLY A 120 14.98 -8.93 -4.61
CA GLY A 120 16.06 -7.95 -4.41
C GLY A 120 15.96 -6.67 -5.26
N GLN A 121 15.18 -6.67 -6.36
CA GLN A 121 15.05 -5.50 -7.23
C GLN A 121 14.45 -4.29 -6.49
N GLY A 122 13.40 -4.50 -5.68
CA GLY A 122 12.75 -3.44 -4.93
C GLY A 122 13.69 -2.74 -3.93
N ILE A 123 14.57 -3.49 -3.25
CA ILE A 123 15.56 -2.92 -2.32
C ILE A 123 16.59 -2.06 -3.08
N ALA A 124 17.08 -2.55 -4.22
CA ALA A 124 18.02 -1.80 -5.06
C ALA A 124 17.40 -0.49 -5.55
N ASN A 125 16.14 -0.53 -5.98
CA ASN A 125 15.44 0.65 -6.48
C ASN A 125 15.10 1.64 -5.37
N ALA A 126 14.71 1.16 -4.18
CA ALA A 126 14.46 2.04 -3.02
C ALA A 126 15.69 2.87 -2.63
N ARG A 127 16.91 2.37 -2.91
CA ARG A 127 18.16 3.13 -2.73
C ARG A 127 18.26 4.32 -3.69
N VAL A 128 17.70 4.25 -4.90
CA VAL A 128 17.71 5.37 -5.85
C VAL A 128 16.85 6.52 -5.32
N TRP A 129 15.68 6.23 -4.74
CA TRP A 129 14.83 7.24 -4.10
C TRP A 129 15.42 7.85 -2.83
N ARG A 130 16.42 7.19 -2.23
CA ARG A 130 17.24 7.73 -1.15
C ARG A 130 18.24 8.78 -1.64
N LEU A 131 18.67 8.75 -2.90
CA LEU A 131 19.61 9.77 -3.36
C LEU A 131 18.86 11.09 -3.54
N PRO A 132 19.43 12.23 -3.11
CA PRO A 132 18.93 13.52 -3.55
C PRO A 132 18.88 13.46 -5.07
N ARG A 133 17.70 13.64 -5.68
CA ARG A 133 17.67 14.06 -7.07
C ARG A 133 18.47 15.35 -7.07
N LEU A 134 19.59 15.40 -7.77
CA LEU A 134 20.31 16.63 -8.07
C LEU A 134 19.36 17.53 -8.90
N SER A 135 18.41 18.18 -8.24
CA SER A 135 17.73 19.34 -8.78
C SER A 135 18.68 20.50 -8.54
N TRP A 136 19.38 20.90 -9.59
CA TRP A 136 20.20 22.11 -9.60
C TRP A 136 19.38 23.40 -9.40
N ALA A 137 18.04 23.30 -9.30
CA ALA A 137 17.15 24.42 -9.07
C ALA A 137 16.86 24.62 -7.56
N SER A 138 17.30 25.79 -7.09
CA SER A 138 17.03 26.45 -5.80
C SER A 138 17.59 25.84 -4.51
N GLY A 139 18.71 26.43 -4.05
CA GLY A 139 18.79 27.08 -2.73
C GLY A 139 18.39 26.29 -1.48
N SER A 140 19.41 25.86 -0.74
CA SER A 140 19.51 25.89 0.73
C SER A 140 18.36 25.36 1.63
N ASP A 141 17.63 24.31 1.24
CA ASP A 141 16.84 23.53 2.21
C ASP A 141 17.29 22.07 2.23
N GLY A 142 17.87 21.66 3.37
CA GLY A 142 18.49 20.36 3.58
C GLY A 142 17.50 19.20 3.46
N ILE A 143 17.48 18.55 2.31
CA ILE A 143 16.74 17.30 2.08
C ILE A 143 17.52 16.16 2.74
N SER A 144 17.00 15.62 3.85
CA SER A 144 17.48 14.35 4.42
C SER A 144 16.53 13.21 4.03
N PRO A 145 16.90 12.36 3.07
CA PRO A 145 16.11 11.19 2.71
C PRO A 145 16.29 10.08 3.76
N ILE A 146 15.20 9.70 4.46
CA ILE A 146 15.21 8.57 5.40
C ILE A 146 14.64 7.36 4.66
N THR A 147 15.45 6.33 4.45
CA THR A 147 14.98 5.05 3.91
C THR A 147 15.08 3.99 5.01
N THR A 148 13.94 3.47 5.44
CA THR A 148 13.85 2.44 6.48
C THR A 148 13.63 1.09 5.81
N PRO A 149 14.65 0.21 5.76
CA PRO A 149 14.44 -1.17 5.37
C PRO A 149 13.58 -1.87 6.44
N ILE A 150 12.72 -2.78 6.01
CA ILE A 150 11.98 -3.70 6.87
C ILE A 150 12.49 -5.10 6.53
N PRO A 151 13.64 -5.53 7.10
CA PRO A 151 14.42 -6.66 6.58
C PRO A 151 13.67 -7.98 6.69
N SER A 152 12.87 -8.16 7.74
CA SER A 152 12.07 -9.36 7.96
C SER A 152 10.95 -9.57 6.93
N LEU A 153 10.61 -8.54 6.14
CA LEU A 153 9.50 -8.58 5.17
C LEU A 153 9.95 -8.35 3.71
N GLY A 154 11.24 -8.02 3.49
CA GLY A 154 11.73 -7.63 2.17
C GLY A 154 11.01 -6.39 1.64
N MET A 155 10.86 -5.35 2.45
CA MET A 155 10.15 -4.12 2.09
C MET A 155 10.98 -2.90 2.45
N VAL A 156 10.69 -1.75 1.82
CA VAL A 156 11.39 -0.50 2.08
C VAL A 156 10.41 0.69 2.04
N ALA A 157 10.51 1.58 3.03
CA ALA A 157 9.84 2.88 3.01
C ALA A 157 10.89 4.00 2.90
N SER A 158 10.65 5.04 2.09
CA SER A 158 11.53 6.20 1.94
C SER A 158 10.77 7.52 2.13
N ARG A 159 11.35 8.45 2.88
CA ARG A 159 10.80 9.78 3.18
C ARG A 159 11.66 10.88 2.56
N LYS A 160 11.02 11.86 1.92
CA LYS A 160 11.61 13.18 1.67
C LYS A 160 11.14 14.14 2.77
N ALA A 161 12.07 14.92 3.31
CA ALA A 161 11.78 15.88 4.37
C ALA A 161 11.51 17.27 3.77
N TRP A 162 10.32 17.49 3.20
CA TRP A 162 9.75 18.84 3.09
C TRP A 162 8.66 19.03 4.16
N GLY A 163 8.38 20.30 4.50
CA GLY A 163 7.63 20.77 5.67
C GLY A 163 6.49 19.87 6.21
N ARG A 164 6.32 19.90 7.53
CA ARG A 164 5.39 19.06 8.32
C ARG A 164 3.92 19.26 7.91
N ARG A 165 3.46 18.61 6.85
CA ARG A 165 2.05 18.31 6.61
C ARG A 165 1.92 16.80 6.49
N SER A 166 1.34 16.15 7.49
CA SER A 166 0.99 14.73 7.45
C SER A 166 -0.50 14.62 7.14
N TYR A 167 -0.86 13.91 6.08
CA TYR A 167 -2.21 13.38 5.95
C TYR A 167 -2.42 12.29 7.01
N ARG A 168 -3.60 12.28 7.62
CA ARG A 168 -3.98 11.34 8.69
C ARG A 168 -5.09 10.46 8.12
N TRP A 169 -4.99 9.15 8.32
CA TRP A 169 -5.97 8.16 7.87
C TRP A 169 -7.41 8.61 8.24
N PRO A 170 -8.38 8.56 7.31
CA PRO A 170 -9.76 8.92 7.64
C PRO A 170 -10.32 7.93 8.65
N ASP A 171 -10.95 8.41 9.73
CA ASP A 171 -11.51 7.56 10.80
C ASP A 171 -12.66 6.63 10.34
N THR A 172 -13.05 6.71 9.07
CA THR A 172 -14.08 5.90 8.44
C THR A 172 -13.46 4.79 7.60
N CYS A 173 -13.51 3.56 8.10
CA CYS A 173 -13.37 2.39 7.25
C CYS A 173 -14.54 2.40 6.24
N ALA A 174 -14.26 2.39 4.93
CA ALA A 174 -15.25 2.39 3.87
C ALA A 174 -15.96 1.01 3.72
N LEU A 175 -16.49 0.48 4.83
CA LEU A 175 -17.21 -0.80 4.86
C LEU A 175 -18.74 -0.64 4.92
N GLU A 176 -19.29 0.58 4.99
CA GLU A 176 -20.73 0.77 5.25
C GLU A 176 -21.68 0.76 4.03
N SER A 177 -21.26 0.36 2.83
CA SER A 177 -22.21 0.42 1.68
C SER A 177 -22.21 -0.75 0.70
N SER A 178 -21.69 -1.93 1.05
CA SER A 178 -21.53 -3.02 0.06
C SER A 178 -22.09 -4.38 0.47
N PHE A 179 -23.16 -4.43 1.26
CA PHE A 179 -23.95 -5.65 1.45
C PHE A 179 -25.45 -5.37 1.22
N PRO A 180 -26.08 -5.93 0.18
CA PRO A 180 -27.54 -5.90 0.09
C PRO A 180 -28.12 -6.75 1.21
N SER A 181 -28.92 -6.14 2.08
CA SER A 181 -29.74 -6.83 3.06
C SER A 181 -30.72 -7.76 2.33
N GLY A 182 -30.45 -9.07 2.37
CA GLY A 182 -31.38 -10.07 1.89
C GLY A 182 -32.66 -10.04 2.71
N THR A 183 -33.77 -9.68 2.08
CA THR A 183 -35.12 -9.94 2.59
C THR A 183 -35.36 -11.44 2.62
N THR A 184 -35.35 -12.05 3.79
CA THR A 184 -36.00 -13.36 4.01
C THR A 184 -37.50 -13.13 4.13
N THR A 185 -38.23 -13.48 3.09
CA THR A 185 -39.66 -13.83 3.18
C THR A 185 -39.78 -15.20 3.84
N GLY A 186 -40.49 -15.25 4.96
CA GLY A 186 -40.91 -16.45 5.68
C GLY A 186 -41.98 -16.08 6.70
#